data_AF-A0A6H1W9S5-F1
#
_entry.id   AF-A0A6H1W9S5-F1
#
_cell.length_a   1.000
_cell.length_b   1.000
_cell.length_c   1.000
_cell.angle_alpha   90.00
_cell.angle_beta   90.00
_cell.angle_gamma   90.00
#
_symmetry.space_group_name_H-M   'P 1'
#
loop_
_entity.id
_entity.type
_entity.pdbx_description
1 polymer ?
#
loop_
_entity_poly.entity_id
_entity_poly.type
_entity_poly.pdbx_seq_one_letter_code
_entity_poly.pdbx_strand_id
1 'polypeptide(L)'
;MPQVGLSDPSMWDAISADPSIPLDRALVRKILDDQRRLSRRWLYPVARVLSRVIVALVSIVKRVLPFRWMSLGTMDVLCVWFLRRFVHPDAVELLIRHFVVETNLVNFLIRNTPAAMEPVTLRPVTLAGLGDHAVVEHDVNVYDVFIALDGVPVTRREPLDLQQLDIPSIDPERGRPRLLRLDIQTALCFMNIPFSMALTLEEYRRAIHSIRFDDSLLELLAVVCGDDTFRHWKTGALSLRMDSNVDVPQAVYLHALVCEYAHARLMELA
;
A
#
# COMPACT_ATOMS: atom_id res chain seq x y z
N MET A 1 40.84 21.24 25.43
CA MET A 1 39.50 21.02 24.84
C MET A 1 39.34 19.53 24.57
N PRO A 2 38.35 18.85 25.17
CA PRO A 2 38.12 17.45 24.83
C PRO A 2 37.66 17.38 23.38
N GLN A 3 38.31 16.53 22.59
CA GLN A 3 37.83 16.20 21.24
C GLN A 3 36.46 15.56 21.41
N VAL A 4 35.41 16.23 20.90
CA VAL A 4 34.12 15.60 20.68
C VAL A 4 34.38 14.52 19.63
N GLY A 5 34.62 13.30 20.07
CA GLY A 5 34.64 12.14 19.18
C GLY A 5 33.30 12.13 18.47
N LEU A 6 33.31 12.27 17.15
CA LEU A 6 32.12 12.10 16.33
C LEU A 6 31.61 10.69 16.59
N SER A 7 30.59 10.56 17.44
CA SER A 7 29.81 9.33 17.54
C SER A 7 29.25 9.06 16.14
N ASP A 8 29.40 7.83 15.65
CA ASP A 8 28.82 7.37 14.38
C ASP A 8 27.53 6.61 14.68
N PRO A 9 26.39 7.31 14.91
CA PRO A 9 25.14 6.65 15.23
C PRO A 9 24.61 5.88 14.03
N SER A 10 24.12 4.67 14.29
CA SER A 10 23.40 3.89 13.29
C SER A 10 22.11 4.61 12.89
N MET A 11 21.93 4.83 11.57
CA MET A 11 20.68 5.35 11.00
C MET A 11 19.45 4.56 11.47
N TRP A 12 19.59 3.24 11.61
CA TRP A 12 18.48 2.36 12.03
C TRP A 12 18.08 2.60 13.47
N ASP A 13 19.04 2.89 14.34
CA ASP A 13 18.79 3.14 15.76
C ASP A 13 18.09 4.49 15.93
N ALA A 14 18.50 5.49 15.14
CA ALA A 14 17.85 6.80 15.11
C ALA A 14 16.38 6.69 14.67
N ILE A 15 16.07 5.98 13.57
CA ILE A 15 14.69 5.81 13.11
C ILE A 15 13.88 4.98 14.12
N SER A 16 14.47 3.93 14.69
CA SER A 16 13.78 3.11 15.69
C SER A 16 13.47 3.87 16.98
N ALA A 17 14.30 4.85 17.35
CA ALA A 17 14.15 5.67 18.53
C ALA A 17 13.31 6.94 18.32
N ASP A 18 12.95 7.26 17.07
CA ASP A 18 12.19 8.46 16.75
C ASP A 18 10.84 8.46 17.51
N PRO A 19 10.58 9.46 18.36
CA PRO A 19 9.33 9.58 19.09
C PRO A 19 8.20 10.16 18.25
N SER A 20 8.49 10.73 17.08
CA SER A 20 7.49 11.39 16.22
C SER A 20 6.76 10.43 15.27
N ILE A 21 7.23 9.19 15.13
CA ILE A 21 6.57 8.16 14.32
C ILE A 21 5.31 7.67 15.06
N PRO A 22 4.09 7.88 14.54
CA PRO A 22 2.84 7.54 15.21
C PRO A 22 2.49 6.05 15.13
N LEU A 23 3.47 5.18 14.81
CA LEU A 23 3.25 3.75 14.58
C LEU A 23 3.67 2.92 15.80
N ASP A 24 2.99 1.79 15.99
CA ASP A 24 3.38 0.83 17.01
C ASP A 24 4.83 0.35 16.84
N ARG A 25 5.55 0.19 17.95
CA ARG A 25 6.97 -0.16 17.96
C ARG A 25 7.23 -1.55 17.36
N ALA A 26 6.28 -2.49 17.41
CA ALA A 26 6.44 -3.77 16.73
C ALA A 26 6.32 -3.63 15.22
N LEU A 27 5.41 -2.78 14.73
CA LEU A 27 5.30 -2.47 13.30
C LEU A 27 6.54 -1.75 12.77
N VAL A 28 7.03 -0.73 13.48
CA VAL A 28 8.27 -0.02 13.10
C VAL A 28 9.44 -0.98 12.99
N ARG A 29 9.64 -1.87 13.99
CA ARG A 29 10.69 -2.90 13.93
C ARG A 29 10.55 -3.81 12.72
N LYS A 30 9.33 -4.25 12.42
CA LYS A 30 9.05 -5.10 11.25
C LYS A 30 9.40 -4.40 9.93
N ILE A 31 9.03 -3.12 9.79
CA ILE A 31 9.38 -2.30 8.62
C ILE A 31 10.90 -2.18 8.52
N LEU A 32 11.60 -1.84 9.60
CA LEU A 32 13.06 -1.70 9.60
C LEU A 32 13.77 -3.02 9.26
N ASP A 33 13.34 -4.13 9.84
CA ASP A 33 13.89 -5.46 9.53
C ASP A 33 13.70 -5.83 8.07
N ASP A 34 12.58 -5.40 7.45
CA ASP A 34 12.36 -5.58 6.02
C ASP A 34 13.30 -4.72 5.16
N GLN A 35 13.49 -3.44 5.52
CA GLN A 35 14.39 -2.53 4.81
C GLN A 35 15.87 -2.94 4.93
N ARG A 36 16.24 -3.65 6.00
CA ARG A 36 17.62 -4.13 6.26
C ARG A 36 17.99 -5.40 5.49
N ARG A 37 17.06 -6.02 4.77
CA ARG A 37 17.30 -7.30 4.08
C ARG A 37 18.34 -7.17 2.96
N LEU A 38 19.06 -8.27 2.71
CA LEU A 38 20.05 -8.34 1.63
C LEU A 38 19.42 -8.15 0.24
N SER A 39 18.17 -8.61 0.04
CA SER A 39 17.43 -8.37 -1.20
C SER A 39 17.27 -6.87 -1.45
N ARG A 40 17.01 -6.08 -0.41
CA ARG A 40 16.87 -4.63 -0.55
C ARG A 40 18.19 -3.96 -0.91
N ARG A 41 19.29 -4.41 -0.31
CA ARG A 41 20.61 -3.84 -0.57
C ARG A 41 21.14 -4.16 -1.96
N TRP A 42 20.97 -5.41 -2.42
CA TRP A 42 21.64 -5.91 -3.62
C TRP A 42 20.71 -6.14 -4.81
N LEU A 43 19.51 -6.68 -4.56
CA LEU A 43 18.60 -7.08 -5.63
C LEU A 43 17.66 -5.95 -6.05
N TYR A 44 17.16 -5.14 -5.11
CA TYR A 44 16.22 -4.05 -5.39
C TYR A 44 16.72 -3.06 -6.45
N PRO A 45 17.97 -2.54 -6.43
CA PRO A 45 18.41 -1.57 -7.43
C PRO A 45 18.34 -2.14 -8.86
N VAL A 46 18.72 -3.41 -9.02
CA VAL A 46 18.68 -4.11 -10.32
C VAL A 46 17.24 -4.47 -10.70
N ALA A 47 16.48 -5.04 -9.77
CA ALA A 47 15.09 -5.45 -9.97
C ALA A 47 14.19 -4.25 -10.32
N ARG A 48 14.44 -3.08 -9.73
CA ARG A 48 13.75 -1.82 -10.02
C ARG A 48 13.94 -1.39 -11.48
N VAL A 49 15.17 -1.40 -11.98
CA VAL A 49 15.46 -1.05 -13.38
C VAL A 49 14.87 -2.10 -14.32
N LEU A 50 15.08 -3.38 -14.04
CA LEU A 50 14.59 -4.48 -14.86
C LEU A 50 13.05 -4.48 -14.95
N SER A 51 12.37 -4.33 -13.82
CA SER A 51 10.90 -4.25 -13.76
C SER A 51 10.37 -3.11 -14.62
N ARG A 52 10.97 -1.92 -14.53
CA ARG A 52 10.56 -0.77 -15.37
C ARG A 52 10.77 -1.03 -16.85
N VAL A 53 11.90 -1.62 -17.25
CA VAL A 53 12.18 -1.95 -18.65
C VAL A 53 11.16 -2.97 -19.18
N ILE A 54 10.90 -4.04 -18.43
CA ILE A 54 9.94 -5.07 -18.82
C ILE A 54 8.52 -4.48 -18.94
N VAL A 55 8.07 -3.73 -17.94
CA VAL A 55 6.73 -3.12 -17.93
C VAL A 55 6.60 -2.10 -19.06
N ALA A 56 7.63 -1.30 -19.34
CA ALA A 56 7.63 -0.38 -20.47
C ALA A 56 7.52 -1.15 -21.81
N LEU A 57 8.27 -2.24 -21.97
CA LEU A 57 8.19 -3.09 -23.16
C LEU A 57 6.79 -3.71 -23.31
N VAL A 58 6.25 -4.32 -22.25
CA VAL A 58 4.89 -4.89 -22.25
C VAL A 58 3.86 -3.81 -22.59
N SER A 59 4.01 -2.62 -22.03
CA SER A 59 3.12 -1.49 -22.30
C SER A 59 3.18 -1.03 -23.77
N ILE A 60 4.38 -1.00 -24.37
CA ILE A 60 4.56 -0.65 -25.79
C ILE A 60 3.89 -1.72 -26.67
N VAL A 61 4.14 -3.00 -26.41
CA VAL A 61 3.57 -4.08 -27.23
C VAL A 61 2.04 -4.10 -27.09
N LYS A 62 1.51 -3.87 -25.88
CA LYS A 62 0.06 -3.79 -25.65
C LYS A 62 -0.63 -2.61 -26.34
N ARG A 63 0.10 -1.54 -26.70
CA ARG A 63 -0.47 -0.46 -27.53
C ARG A 63 -0.79 -0.95 -28.95
N VAL A 64 -0.03 -1.93 -29.44
CA VAL A 64 -0.25 -2.55 -30.76
C VAL A 64 -1.20 -3.73 -30.66
N LEU A 65 -1.14 -4.49 -29.56
CA LEU A 65 -1.92 -5.71 -29.32
C LEU A 65 -2.73 -5.59 -28.01
N PRO A 66 -3.85 -4.86 -28.01
CA PRO A 66 -4.58 -4.46 -26.80
C PRO A 66 -5.51 -5.56 -26.26
N PHE A 67 -5.09 -6.82 -26.28
CA PHE A 67 -5.82 -7.93 -25.65
C PHE A 67 -5.18 -8.33 -24.32
N ARG A 68 -5.96 -8.99 -23.46
CA ARG A 68 -5.44 -9.56 -22.21
C ARG A 68 -4.59 -10.78 -22.52
N TRP A 69 -3.30 -10.76 -22.17
CA TRP A 69 -2.38 -11.87 -22.44
C TRP A 69 -2.47 -12.99 -21.39
N MET A 70 -3.08 -12.69 -20.25
CA MET A 70 -3.26 -13.58 -19.12
C MET A 70 -4.61 -13.28 -18.47
N SER A 71 -5.31 -14.31 -17.97
CA SER A 71 -6.52 -14.11 -17.19
C SER A 71 -6.18 -13.58 -15.79
N LEU A 72 -7.13 -12.87 -15.17
CA LEU A 72 -6.96 -12.37 -13.81
C LEU A 72 -6.74 -13.51 -12.80
N GLY A 73 -7.45 -14.64 -12.96
CA GLY A 73 -7.23 -15.81 -12.10
C GLY A 73 -5.82 -16.40 -12.22
N THR A 74 -5.23 -16.43 -13.42
CA THR A 74 -3.83 -16.89 -13.59
C THR A 74 -2.85 -15.90 -12.95
N MET A 75 -3.11 -14.60 -13.05
CA MET A 75 -2.32 -13.56 -12.38
C MET A 75 -2.34 -13.75 -10.87
N ASP A 76 -3.53 -13.97 -10.29
CA ASP A 76 -3.71 -14.18 -8.85
C ASP A 76 -2.98 -15.42 -8.36
N VAL A 77 -3.14 -16.55 -9.07
CA VAL A 77 -2.42 -17.80 -8.77
C VAL A 77 -0.91 -17.59 -8.82
N LEU A 78 -0.41 -16.90 -9.85
CA LEU A 78 1.02 -16.61 -10.01
C LEU A 78 1.54 -15.69 -8.90
N CYS A 79 0.79 -14.65 -8.54
CA CYS A 79 1.14 -13.72 -7.47
C CYS A 79 1.16 -14.43 -6.11
N VAL A 80 0.12 -15.19 -5.77
CA VAL A 80 0.07 -15.95 -4.51
C VAL A 80 1.17 -17.00 -4.46
N TRP A 81 1.42 -17.71 -5.57
CA TRP A 81 2.55 -18.65 -5.68
C TRP A 81 3.90 -17.95 -5.44
N PHE A 82 4.12 -16.79 -6.07
CA PHE A 82 5.34 -16.01 -5.93
C PHE A 82 5.53 -15.54 -4.49
N LEU A 83 4.51 -14.94 -3.90
CA LEU A 83 4.50 -14.49 -2.50
C LEU A 83 4.85 -15.63 -1.57
N ARG A 84 4.20 -16.78 -1.74
CA ARG A 84 4.40 -17.98 -0.92
C ARG A 84 5.81 -18.58 -1.03
N ARG A 85 6.47 -18.45 -2.19
CA ARG A 85 7.75 -19.13 -2.44
C ARG A 85 8.98 -18.24 -2.35
N PHE A 86 8.88 -16.93 -2.55
CA PHE A 86 10.05 -16.05 -2.68
C PHE A 86 10.08 -14.86 -1.72
N VAL A 87 8.94 -14.44 -1.16
CA VAL A 87 8.88 -13.21 -0.34
C VAL A 87 9.12 -13.53 1.13
N HIS A 88 9.62 -12.61 1.96
CA HIS A 88 9.73 -12.87 3.40
C HIS A 88 8.34 -12.86 4.08
N PRO A 89 8.06 -13.69 5.11
CA PRO A 89 6.78 -13.64 5.82
C PRO A 89 6.44 -12.26 6.41
N ASP A 90 7.43 -11.50 6.90
CA ASP A 90 7.18 -10.12 7.37
C ASP A 90 6.72 -9.19 6.24
N ALA A 91 7.32 -9.30 5.04
CA ALA A 91 6.90 -8.53 3.88
C ALA A 91 5.49 -8.94 3.40
N VAL A 92 5.16 -10.24 3.49
CA VAL A 92 3.80 -10.73 3.21
C VAL A 92 2.80 -10.17 4.22
N GLU A 93 3.15 -10.14 5.51
CA GLU A 93 2.29 -9.57 6.54
C GLU A 93 2.05 -8.08 6.29
N LEU A 94 3.11 -7.30 6.00
CA LEU A 94 3.00 -5.89 5.64
C LEU A 94 2.12 -5.68 4.39
N LEU A 95 2.27 -6.54 3.38
CA LEU A 95 1.45 -6.49 2.17
C LEU A 95 -0.03 -6.75 2.46
N ILE A 96 -0.36 -7.83 3.18
CA ILE A 96 -1.75 -8.17 3.53
C ILE A 96 -2.35 -7.07 4.43
N ARG A 97 -1.56 -6.59 5.39
CA ARG A 97 -1.96 -5.55 6.34
C ARG A 97 -2.39 -4.28 5.63
N HIS A 98 -1.68 -3.88 4.58
CA HIS A 98 -2.04 -2.71 3.78
C HIS A 98 -3.48 -2.75 3.24
N PHE A 99 -3.94 -3.89 2.70
CA PHE A 99 -5.33 -4.05 2.24
C PHE A 99 -6.33 -3.82 3.38
N VAL A 100 -6.07 -4.40 4.55
CA VAL A 100 -6.97 -4.24 5.70
C VAL A 100 -6.99 -2.80 6.20
N VAL A 101 -5.82 -2.18 6.29
CA VAL A 101 -5.67 -0.79 6.74
C VAL A 101 -6.38 0.17 5.79
N GLU A 102 -6.18 0.05 4.48
CA GLU A 102 -6.86 0.89 3.50
C GLU A 102 -8.38 0.71 3.57
N THR A 103 -8.85 -0.54 3.60
CA THR A 103 -10.28 -0.86 3.77
C THR A 103 -10.86 -0.20 5.03
N ASN A 104 -10.13 -0.21 6.14
CA ASN A 104 -10.56 0.45 7.38
C ASN A 104 -10.67 1.97 7.20
N LEU A 105 -9.72 2.62 6.49
CA LEU A 105 -9.73 4.06 6.24
C LEU A 105 -10.91 4.48 5.35
N VAL A 106 -11.13 3.79 4.23
CA VAL A 106 -12.23 4.14 3.32
C VAL A 106 -13.59 3.88 3.98
N ASN A 107 -13.72 2.80 4.75
CA ASN A 107 -14.93 2.51 5.51
C ASN A 107 -15.19 3.51 6.63
N PHE A 108 -14.13 4.03 7.26
CA PHE A 108 -14.25 5.13 8.22
C PHE A 108 -14.88 6.36 7.54
N LEU A 109 -14.44 6.73 6.33
CA LEU A 109 -15.06 7.83 5.59
C LEU A 109 -16.53 7.55 5.24
N ILE A 110 -16.85 6.35 4.75
CA ILE A 110 -18.24 5.96 4.44
C ILE A 110 -19.13 6.14 5.68
N ARG A 111 -18.71 5.62 6.85
CA ARG A 111 -19.49 5.72 8.09
C ARG A 111 -19.63 7.15 8.62
N ASN A 112 -18.61 7.98 8.40
CA ASN A 112 -18.56 9.33 8.92
C ASN A 112 -19.09 10.41 7.96
N THR A 113 -19.52 10.03 6.76
CA THR A 113 -20.14 10.93 5.78
C THR A 113 -21.54 10.44 5.37
N PRO A 114 -22.37 11.30 4.77
CA PRO A 114 -23.65 10.89 4.18
C PRO A 114 -23.54 10.07 2.87
N ALA A 115 -22.40 9.45 2.59
CA ALA A 115 -22.18 8.69 1.36
C ALA A 115 -23.15 7.49 1.29
N ALA A 116 -23.87 7.36 0.18
CA ALA A 116 -24.82 6.27 -0.05
C ALA A 116 -24.09 5.05 -0.64
N MET A 117 -23.29 4.38 0.19
CA MET A 117 -22.47 3.24 -0.22
C MET A 117 -22.40 2.18 0.88
N GLU A 118 -22.45 0.90 0.50
CA GLU A 118 -22.20 -0.20 1.43
C GLU A 118 -20.71 -0.27 1.81
N PRO A 119 -20.38 -0.67 3.05
CA PRO A 119 -18.99 -0.82 3.46
C PRO A 119 -18.23 -1.84 2.61
N VAL A 120 -16.98 -1.50 2.28
CA VAL A 120 -16.04 -2.36 1.57
C VAL A 120 -15.64 -3.54 2.46
N THR A 121 -15.65 -4.75 1.89
CA THR A 121 -15.45 -6.00 2.65
C THR A 121 -14.04 -6.61 2.54
N LEU A 122 -13.14 -5.97 1.78
CA LEU A 122 -11.82 -6.51 1.47
C LEU A 122 -10.86 -6.48 2.68
N ARG A 123 -10.97 -7.46 3.57
CA ARG A 123 -10.11 -7.62 4.76
C ARG A 123 -9.43 -9.01 4.75
N PRO A 124 -8.47 -9.26 3.83
CA PRO A 124 -7.79 -10.55 3.76
C PRO A 124 -6.95 -10.79 5.02
N VAL A 125 -6.96 -12.02 5.52
CA VAL A 125 -6.15 -12.44 6.68
C VAL A 125 -5.11 -13.51 6.34
N THR A 126 -5.11 -14.00 5.11
CA THR A 126 -4.19 -15.02 4.60
C THR A 126 -3.75 -14.71 3.17
N LEU A 127 -2.65 -15.31 2.73
CA LEU A 127 -2.22 -15.27 1.32
C LEU A 127 -3.27 -15.82 0.35
N ALA A 128 -4.07 -16.81 0.77
CA ALA A 128 -5.13 -17.36 -0.07
C ALA A 128 -6.25 -16.34 -0.31
N GLY A 129 -6.53 -15.47 0.68
CA GLY A 129 -7.49 -14.38 0.54
C GLY A 129 -7.06 -13.26 -0.41
N LEU A 130 -5.79 -13.24 -0.85
CA LEU A 130 -5.35 -12.37 -1.94
C LEU A 130 -5.66 -12.96 -3.33
N GLY A 131 -6.04 -14.23 -3.40
CA GLY A 131 -6.32 -14.94 -4.63
C GLY A 131 -7.81 -14.96 -4.96
N ASP A 132 -8.39 -13.81 -5.32
CA ASP A 132 -9.74 -13.70 -5.91
C ASP A 132 -9.96 -12.26 -6.42
N HIS A 133 -9.09 -11.79 -7.30
CA HIS A 133 -9.10 -10.41 -7.81
C HIS A 133 -8.94 -9.32 -6.74
N ALA A 134 -8.57 -9.68 -5.51
CA ALA A 134 -8.39 -8.78 -4.37
C ALA A 134 -7.58 -7.52 -4.70
N VAL A 135 -6.52 -7.64 -5.51
CA VAL A 135 -5.69 -6.49 -5.91
C VAL A 135 -6.45 -5.53 -6.83
N VAL A 136 -7.25 -6.05 -7.75
CA VAL A 136 -8.07 -5.20 -8.64
C VAL A 136 -9.24 -4.61 -7.87
N GLU A 137 -9.86 -5.40 -6.98
CA GLU A 137 -10.95 -4.96 -6.11
C GLU A 137 -10.50 -3.81 -5.20
N HIS A 138 -9.33 -3.94 -4.56
CA HIS A 138 -8.69 -2.89 -3.77
C HIS A 138 -8.65 -1.55 -4.50
N ASP A 139 -8.08 -1.54 -5.71
CA ASP A 139 -7.96 -0.32 -6.48
C ASP A 139 -9.31 0.27 -6.84
N VAL A 140 -10.28 -0.57 -7.23
CA VAL A 140 -11.64 -0.13 -7.61
C VAL A 140 -12.41 0.42 -6.42
N ASN A 141 -12.30 -0.20 -5.25
CA ASN A 141 -12.98 0.21 -4.02
C ASN A 141 -12.63 1.66 -3.65
N VAL A 142 -11.37 2.07 -3.82
CA VAL A 142 -10.96 3.47 -3.61
C VAL A 142 -11.73 4.40 -4.54
N TYR A 143 -11.79 4.10 -5.84
CA TYR A 143 -12.55 4.91 -6.80
C TYR A 143 -14.04 4.99 -6.43
N ASP A 144 -14.64 3.87 -6.08
CA ASP A 144 -16.07 3.80 -5.75
C ASP A 144 -16.41 4.67 -4.53
N VAL A 145 -15.54 4.70 -3.50
CA VAL A 145 -15.69 5.60 -2.34
C VAL A 145 -15.61 7.07 -2.77
N PHE A 146 -14.63 7.44 -3.59
CA PHE A 146 -14.50 8.83 -4.06
C PHE A 146 -15.68 9.27 -4.93
N ILE A 147 -16.23 8.35 -5.75
CA ILE A 147 -17.44 8.60 -6.53
C ILE A 147 -18.65 8.76 -5.61
N ALA A 148 -18.78 7.91 -4.58
CA ALA A 148 -19.89 7.98 -3.62
C ALA A 148 -19.87 9.25 -2.75
N LEU A 149 -18.69 9.87 -2.61
CA LEU A 149 -18.51 11.16 -1.93
C LEU A 149 -18.80 12.37 -2.83
N ASP A 150 -19.00 12.19 -4.14
CA ASP A 150 -19.32 13.30 -5.04
C ASP A 150 -20.66 13.95 -4.66
N GLY A 151 -20.66 15.28 -4.54
CA GLY A 151 -21.82 16.06 -4.09
C GLY A 151 -22.21 15.88 -2.62
N VAL A 152 -21.48 15.07 -1.83
CA VAL A 152 -21.74 14.86 -0.40
C VAL A 152 -21.02 15.92 0.43
N PRO A 153 -21.69 16.60 1.39
CA PRO A 153 -21.02 17.57 2.25
C PRO A 153 -20.07 16.86 3.23
N VAL A 154 -18.77 17.01 2.99
CA VAL A 154 -17.72 16.55 3.91
C VAL A 154 -17.45 17.65 4.93
N THR A 155 -17.88 17.42 6.16
CA THR A 155 -17.72 18.36 7.28
C THR A 155 -17.20 17.63 8.50
N ARG A 156 -16.68 18.37 9.48
CA ARG A 156 -16.29 17.81 10.77
C ARG A 156 -17.49 17.11 11.40
N ARG A 157 -17.26 15.89 11.87
CA ARG A 157 -18.29 15.07 12.52
C ARG A 157 -17.99 14.86 14.00
N GLU A 158 -19.01 15.08 14.82
CA GLU A 158 -18.98 14.77 16.25
C GLU A 158 -20.32 14.15 16.66
N PRO A 159 -20.35 12.94 17.26
CA PRO A 159 -19.23 12.03 17.52
C PRO A 159 -18.74 11.30 16.26
N LEU A 160 -17.46 10.93 16.24
CA LEU A 160 -16.87 10.07 15.21
C LEU A 160 -17.29 8.61 15.38
N ASP A 161 -17.59 7.94 14.27
CA ASP A 161 -17.76 6.49 14.23
C ASP A 161 -16.42 5.81 13.94
N LEU A 162 -15.79 5.32 15.00
CA LEU A 162 -14.46 4.68 15.00
C LEU A 162 -14.55 3.14 15.03
N GLN A 163 -15.69 2.57 14.65
CA GLN A 163 -15.84 1.12 14.57
C GLN A 163 -14.94 0.51 13.48
N GLN A 164 -14.62 -0.78 13.63
CA GLN A 164 -13.88 -1.58 12.63
C GLN A 164 -12.50 -1.01 12.25
N LEU A 165 -11.83 -0.30 13.15
CA LEU A 165 -10.44 0.08 12.98
C LEU A 165 -9.47 -1.04 13.40
N ASP A 166 -9.97 -2.17 13.91
CA ASP A 166 -9.15 -3.31 14.28
C ASP A 166 -8.41 -3.90 13.08
N ILE A 167 -7.24 -4.47 13.35
CA ILE A 167 -6.47 -5.23 12.36
C ILE A 167 -6.46 -6.68 12.83
N PRO A 168 -7.11 -7.60 12.10
CA PRO A 168 -7.19 -8.99 12.48
C PRO A 168 -5.79 -9.63 12.45
N SER A 169 -5.65 -10.76 13.15
CA SER A 169 -4.40 -11.53 13.10
C SER A 169 -4.16 -12.05 11.68
N ILE A 170 -3.07 -11.59 11.07
CA ILE A 170 -2.67 -11.98 9.72
C ILE A 170 -1.78 -13.22 9.81
N ASP A 171 -2.08 -14.24 9.00
CA ASP A 171 -1.23 -15.41 8.81
C ASP A 171 -0.42 -15.27 7.51
N PRO A 172 0.87 -14.90 7.59
CA PRO A 172 1.74 -14.85 6.42
C PRO A 172 2.35 -16.22 6.07
N GLU A 173 1.83 -17.34 6.57
CA GLU A 173 2.35 -18.70 6.39
C GLU A 173 3.83 -18.83 6.86
N ARG A 174 4.14 -18.35 8.08
CA ARG A 174 5.54 -18.29 8.61
C ARG A 174 6.25 -19.65 8.63
N GLY A 175 5.52 -20.73 8.90
CA GLY A 175 6.05 -22.10 8.97
C GLY A 175 6.43 -22.72 7.62
N ARG A 176 6.12 -22.06 6.50
CA ARG A 176 6.31 -22.62 5.16
C ARG A 176 7.71 -22.32 4.61
N PRO A 177 8.42 -23.31 4.03
CA PRO A 177 9.74 -23.09 3.47
C PRO A 177 9.69 -22.26 2.18
N ARG A 178 10.55 -21.24 2.11
CA ARG A 178 10.66 -20.31 0.96
C ARG A 178 12.03 -20.47 0.29
N LEU A 179 12.07 -20.37 -1.04
CA LEU A 179 13.31 -20.44 -1.82
C LEU A 179 14.18 -19.22 -1.57
N LEU A 180 13.54 -18.04 -1.56
CA LEU A 180 14.15 -16.76 -1.28
C LEU A 180 13.34 -16.05 -0.21
N ARG A 181 13.91 -14.96 0.30
CA ARG A 181 13.34 -14.13 1.37
C ARG A 181 13.44 -12.66 0.96
N LEU A 182 12.67 -12.30 -0.08
CA LEU A 182 12.64 -10.95 -0.63
C LEU A 182 11.93 -9.97 0.31
N ASP A 183 12.44 -8.74 0.38
CA ASP A 183 11.77 -7.59 0.97
C ASP A 183 10.56 -7.15 0.13
N ILE A 184 9.69 -6.33 0.72
CA ILE A 184 8.44 -5.93 0.10
C ILE A 184 8.66 -5.16 -1.21
N GLN A 185 9.65 -4.26 -1.28
CA GLN A 185 9.84 -3.44 -2.48
C GLN A 185 10.41 -4.25 -3.64
N THR A 186 11.38 -5.14 -3.36
CA THR A 186 11.87 -6.09 -4.37
C THR A 186 10.75 -7.02 -4.85
N ALA A 187 9.90 -7.50 -3.93
CA ALA A 187 8.74 -8.31 -4.28
C ALA A 187 7.77 -7.55 -5.21
N LEU A 188 7.44 -6.30 -4.89
CA LEU A 188 6.59 -5.43 -5.71
C LEU A 188 7.16 -5.22 -7.12
N CYS A 189 8.48 -5.08 -7.27
CA CYS A 189 9.11 -5.01 -8.60
C CYS A 189 8.78 -6.23 -9.48
N PHE A 190 8.86 -7.44 -8.91
CA PHE A 190 8.58 -8.67 -9.64
C PHE A 190 7.09 -8.91 -9.83
N MET A 191 6.25 -8.58 -8.84
CA MET A 191 4.80 -8.68 -8.95
C MET A 191 4.23 -7.75 -10.01
N ASN A 192 4.82 -6.57 -10.19
CA ASN A 192 4.33 -5.62 -11.19
C ASN A 192 4.36 -6.16 -12.64
N ILE A 193 5.24 -7.13 -12.92
CA ILE A 193 5.38 -7.74 -14.25
C ILE A 193 4.10 -8.51 -14.66
N PRO A 194 3.62 -9.52 -13.92
CA PRO A 194 2.36 -10.19 -14.25
C PRO A 194 1.15 -9.26 -14.22
N PHE A 195 1.09 -8.24 -13.34
CA PHE A 195 0.03 -7.22 -13.41
C PHE A 195 0.02 -6.50 -14.76
N SER A 196 1.18 -6.02 -15.21
CA SER A 196 1.30 -5.35 -16.52
C SER A 196 0.93 -6.26 -17.70
N MET A 197 1.08 -7.59 -17.57
CA MET A 197 0.74 -8.57 -18.61
C MET A 197 -0.73 -9.01 -18.58
N ALA A 198 -1.36 -9.08 -17.42
CA ALA A 198 -2.76 -9.51 -17.29
C ALA A 198 -3.76 -8.37 -17.57
N LEU A 199 -3.51 -7.18 -17.01
CA LEU A 199 -4.44 -6.03 -17.09
C LEU A 199 -4.40 -5.34 -18.45
N THR A 200 -5.52 -4.74 -18.90
CA THR A 200 -5.49 -3.82 -20.04
C THR A 200 -4.66 -2.57 -19.70
N LEU A 201 -4.25 -1.79 -20.71
CA LEU A 201 -3.52 -0.54 -20.46
C LEU A 201 -4.31 0.44 -19.60
N GLU A 202 -5.63 0.48 -19.75
CA GLU A 202 -6.52 1.35 -18.96
C GLU A 202 -6.66 0.84 -17.54
N GLU A 203 -6.87 -0.46 -17.34
CA GLU A 203 -6.94 -1.08 -16.02
C GLU A 203 -5.64 -0.89 -15.24
N TYR A 204 -4.49 -1.11 -15.90
CA TYR A 204 -3.18 -0.92 -15.28
C TYR A 204 -2.91 0.55 -14.93
N ARG A 205 -3.31 1.50 -15.80
CA ARG A 205 -3.21 2.93 -15.47
C ARG A 205 -4.11 3.33 -14.30
N ARG A 206 -5.34 2.80 -14.27
CA ARG A 206 -6.28 3.02 -13.16
C ARG A 206 -5.71 2.49 -11.84
N ALA A 207 -5.14 1.29 -11.84
CA ALA A 207 -4.48 0.69 -10.68
C ALA A 207 -3.30 1.53 -10.16
N ILE A 208 -2.48 2.11 -11.04
CA ILE A 208 -1.40 3.01 -10.58
C ILE A 208 -1.96 4.33 -10.04
N HIS A 209 -3.06 4.80 -10.63
CA HIS A 209 -3.63 6.09 -10.29
C HIS A 209 -4.47 6.06 -9.01
N SER A 210 -4.99 4.91 -8.57
CA SER A 210 -5.69 4.78 -7.27
C SER A 210 -4.84 5.34 -6.12
N ILE A 211 -3.54 5.06 -6.15
CA ILE A 211 -2.54 5.54 -5.17
C ILE A 211 -2.44 7.08 -5.11
N ARG A 212 -2.84 7.80 -6.16
CA ARG A 212 -2.84 9.27 -6.15
C ARG A 212 -3.97 9.88 -5.33
N PHE A 213 -4.92 9.06 -4.87
CA PHE A 213 -5.96 9.53 -3.98
C PHE A 213 -5.52 9.68 -2.53
N ASP A 214 -4.29 9.29 -2.16
CA ASP A 214 -3.75 9.44 -0.79
C ASP A 214 -3.89 10.86 -0.25
N ASP A 215 -3.49 11.86 -1.03
CA ASP A 215 -3.56 13.26 -0.60
C ASP A 215 -5.02 13.73 -0.42
N SER A 216 -5.94 13.21 -1.24
CA SER A 216 -7.36 13.49 -1.12
C SER A 216 -7.97 12.76 0.07
N LEU A 217 -7.58 11.51 0.31
CA LEU A 217 -8.00 10.69 1.44
C LEU A 217 -7.59 11.36 2.75
N LEU A 218 -6.33 11.79 2.85
CA LEU A 218 -5.81 12.55 4.00
C LEU A 218 -6.55 13.87 4.21
N GLU A 219 -6.90 14.58 3.14
CA GLU A 219 -7.69 15.81 3.25
C GLU A 219 -9.10 15.54 3.82
N LEU A 220 -9.77 14.50 3.32
CA LEU A 220 -11.08 14.08 3.79
C LEU A 220 -11.04 13.67 5.26
N LEU A 221 -10.03 12.88 5.66
CA LEU A 221 -9.80 12.51 7.06
C LEU A 221 -9.57 13.74 7.95
N ALA A 222 -8.76 14.71 7.49
CA ALA A 222 -8.52 15.95 8.21
C ALA A 222 -9.81 16.74 8.46
N VAL A 223 -10.66 16.86 7.43
CA VAL A 223 -11.94 17.58 7.53
C VAL A 223 -12.91 16.85 8.46
N VAL A 224 -13.11 15.55 8.27
CA VAL A 224 -14.04 14.73 9.05
C VAL A 224 -13.65 14.70 10.52
N CYS A 225 -12.36 14.51 10.82
CA CYS A 225 -11.85 14.46 12.20
C CYS A 225 -11.65 15.84 12.82
N GLY A 226 -11.55 16.90 12.02
CA GLY A 226 -11.10 18.21 12.49
C GLY A 226 -9.65 18.21 12.97
N ASP A 227 -8.78 17.40 12.35
CA ASP A 227 -7.39 17.19 12.75
C ASP A 227 -6.42 17.50 11.59
N ASP A 228 -5.63 18.56 11.73
CA ASP A 228 -4.65 18.99 10.71
C ASP A 228 -3.46 18.05 10.56
N THR A 229 -3.25 17.11 11.49
CA THR A 229 -2.14 16.15 11.44
C THR A 229 -2.13 15.36 10.14
N PHE A 230 -3.31 14.94 9.64
CA PHE A 230 -3.43 14.24 8.36
C PHE A 230 -2.92 15.06 7.18
N ARG A 231 -3.08 16.40 7.20
CA ARG A 231 -2.61 17.29 6.13
C ARG A 231 -1.08 17.34 6.06
N HIS A 232 -0.38 17.17 7.18
CA HIS A 232 1.08 17.18 7.21
C HIS A 232 1.72 15.95 6.56
N TRP A 233 0.97 14.86 6.38
CA TRP A 233 1.46 13.64 5.74
C TRP A 233 1.18 13.59 4.23
N LYS A 234 0.52 14.62 3.68
CA LYS A 234 0.31 14.75 2.23
C LYS A 234 1.65 14.84 1.52
N THR A 235 1.78 14.14 0.40
CA THR A 235 3.05 13.97 -0.31
C THR A 235 3.17 14.86 -1.54
N GLY A 236 2.15 15.67 -1.84
CA GLY A 236 2.08 16.51 -3.04
C GLY A 236 1.67 15.71 -4.28
N ALA A 237 1.11 14.52 -4.09
CA ALA A 237 0.57 13.66 -5.11
C ALA A 237 -0.87 14.11 -5.45
N LEU A 238 -0.99 15.23 -6.17
CA LEU A 238 -2.30 15.73 -6.61
C LEU A 238 -3.01 14.68 -7.48
N SER A 239 -4.25 14.33 -7.13
CA SER A 239 -5.10 13.38 -7.85
C SER A 239 -5.38 13.77 -9.31
N LEU A 240 -5.20 15.05 -9.67
CA LEU A 240 -5.33 15.54 -11.04
C LEU A 240 -4.15 15.13 -11.96
N ARG A 241 -3.05 14.67 -11.39
CA ARG A 241 -1.83 14.35 -12.14
C ARG A 241 -1.88 12.93 -12.72
N MET A 242 -2.37 12.84 -13.96
CA MET A 242 -2.54 11.60 -14.74
C MET A 242 -1.24 11.05 -15.37
N ASP A 243 -0.11 11.14 -14.66
CA ASP A 243 1.19 10.69 -15.19
C ASP A 243 1.30 9.16 -15.21
N SER A 244 1.64 8.60 -16.37
CA SER A 244 1.79 7.13 -16.54
C SER A 244 3.17 6.58 -16.19
N ASN A 245 4.17 7.43 -15.88
CA ASN A 245 5.58 7.05 -15.70
C ASN A 245 6.02 7.13 -14.23
N VAL A 246 5.26 6.49 -13.34
CA VAL A 246 5.57 6.45 -11.90
C VAL A 246 6.38 5.21 -11.58
N ASP A 247 7.27 5.32 -10.59
CA ASP A 247 7.91 4.16 -9.99
C ASP A 247 6.92 3.38 -9.13
N VAL A 248 6.14 2.50 -9.76
CA VAL A 248 5.03 1.77 -9.12
C VAL A 248 5.45 1.10 -7.80
N PRO A 249 6.57 0.34 -7.72
CA PRO A 249 6.96 -0.30 -6.46
C PRO A 249 7.27 0.67 -5.31
N GLN A 250 7.84 1.84 -5.63
CA GLN A 250 8.11 2.88 -4.64
C GLN A 250 6.82 3.59 -4.23
N ALA A 251 5.93 3.87 -5.20
CA ALA A 251 4.65 4.52 -4.95
C ALA A 251 3.74 3.67 -4.06
N VAL A 252 3.57 2.39 -4.38
CA VAL A 252 2.79 1.43 -3.57
C VAL A 252 3.35 1.32 -2.14
N TYR A 253 4.67 1.32 -1.98
CA TYR A 253 5.27 1.27 -0.64
C TYR A 253 5.02 2.54 0.17
N LEU A 254 5.12 3.72 -0.47
CA LEU A 254 4.85 5.00 0.19
C LEU A 254 3.37 5.11 0.58
N HIS A 255 2.49 4.72 -0.32
CA HIS A 255 1.05 4.61 -0.12
C HIS A 255 0.69 3.78 1.11
N ALA A 256 1.20 2.53 1.17
CA ALA A 256 1.00 1.67 2.32
C ALA A 256 1.47 2.32 3.65
N LEU A 257 2.60 3.03 3.64
CA LEU A 257 3.08 3.75 4.82
C LEU A 257 2.17 4.92 5.21
N VAL A 258 1.69 5.70 4.24
CA VAL A 258 0.77 6.82 4.50
C VAL A 258 -0.55 6.32 5.11
N CYS A 259 -1.09 5.21 4.58
CA CYS A 259 -2.27 4.57 5.13
C CYS A 259 -2.04 4.11 6.58
N GLU A 260 -0.88 3.53 6.90
CA GLU A 260 -0.55 3.13 8.29
C GLU A 260 -0.48 4.34 9.25
N TYR A 261 0.09 5.46 8.81
CA TYR A 261 0.14 6.69 9.61
C TYR A 261 -1.27 7.22 9.89
N ALA A 262 -2.09 7.30 8.85
CA ALA A 262 -3.48 7.74 8.98
C ALA A 262 -4.29 6.81 9.90
N HIS A 263 -4.14 5.50 9.74
CA HIS A 263 -4.84 4.51 10.55
C HIS A 263 -4.41 4.56 12.02
N ALA A 264 -3.11 4.66 12.29
CA ALA A 264 -2.61 4.79 13.65
C ALA A 264 -3.14 6.06 14.33
N ARG A 265 -3.25 7.17 13.59
CA ARG A 265 -3.87 8.39 14.13
C ARG A 265 -5.35 8.22 14.46
N LEU A 266 -6.12 7.52 13.62
CA LEU A 266 -7.52 7.21 13.92
C LEU A 266 -7.64 6.33 15.17
N MET A 267 -6.73 5.38 15.36
CA MET A 267 -6.68 4.54 16.57
C MET A 267 -6.37 5.35 17.84
N GLU A 268 -5.58 6.43 17.76
CA GLU A 268 -5.36 7.35 18.89
C GLU A 268 -6.58 8.19 19.24
N LEU A 269 -7.49 8.40 18.28
CA LEU A 269 -8.74 9.13 18.48
C LEU A 269 -9.87 8.25 19.05
N ALA A 270 -9.70 6.92 19.05
CA ALA A 270 -10.68 5.92 19.49
C ALA A 270 -10.59 5.59 20.99
#